data_AF-A0A925UA72-F1
#
_entry.id   AF-A0A925UA72-F1
#
_cell.length_a   1.000
_cell.length_b   1.000
_cell.length_c   1.000
_cell.angle_alpha   90.00
_cell.angle_beta   90.00
_cell.angle_gamma   90.00
#
_symmetry.space_group_name_H-M   'P 1'
#
loop_
_entity.id
_entity.type
_entity.pdbx_description
1 polymer ?
#
loop_
_entity_poly.entity_id
_entity_poly.type
_entity_poly.pdbx_seq_one_letter_code
_entity_poly.pdbx_strand_id
1 'polypeptide(L)'
;MKRILLFAMAGAIIFTACKKKTPGEEKPEEVVEVPIVHPPVDLPYSNLTTEEHKQNLEDAGIDFVQKINTLPDEQFVDVLSFLADLGSDVSSTSVSSVLSIGHAAGKKDIRGIFRAVTSAATTESKLSEVYGIYTWNKTTEEWDETTSTSKLEYRFPSSDLSNTNDATLTFSYVASNVKATVDGETAELPASATVVLKKATTELLKLTSTYAYHTDGTPTATNINLVLGSFSLLTQVNNTTKNLEAEFSIKKGAEVLLSLTTAAVGNMSVTSGNSADSFSEFIKSANATFQIMNIKLVGVVDFKAIDDATSANNLSDSLRNVKEAQALNTHAKFIAMRKNDNSVIAKIIFVPISDRECYSNYNGYNWVQNCYTDYYLDPRLVFKDGSKKTFEVFTDEGFSQLIDDLDEFANKF
;
A
#
# COMPACT_ATOMS: atom_id res chain seq x y z
N MET A 1 9.74 8.36 -14.52
CA MET A 1 8.80 7.30 -14.07
C MET A 1 9.32 6.40 -12.92
N LYS A 2 10.64 6.31 -12.65
CA LYS A 2 11.22 5.50 -11.54
C LYS A 2 11.30 6.20 -10.16
N ARG A 3 10.93 7.49 -10.05
CA ARG A 3 11.22 8.31 -8.85
C ARG A 3 10.01 8.85 -8.09
N ILE A 4 8.79 8.64 -8.58
CA ILE A 4 7.55 8.86 -7.80
C ILE A 4 7.27 7.64 -6.89
N LEU A 5 7.92 6.50 -7.16
CA LEU A 5 7.86 5.29 -6.32
C LEU A 5 8.45 5.47 -4.91
N LEU A 6 9.26 6.52 -4.69
CA LEU A 6 9.78 6.86 -3.35
C LEU A 6 8.67 7.26 -2.37
N PHE A 7 7.49 7.65 -2.86
CA PHE A 7 6.33 8.01 -2.03
C PHE A 7 5.37 6.85 -1.74
N ALA A 8 5.62 5.65 -2.31
CA ALA A 8 4.78 4.47 -2.13
C ALA A 8 5.46 3.32 -1.34
N MET A 9 6.74 3.48 -0.96
CA MET A 9 7.56 2.40 -0.38
C MET A 9 7.76 2.53 1.13
N ALA A 10 6.67 2.56 1.90
CA ALA A 10 6.74 2.27 3.34
C ALA A 10 5.97 0.99 3.73
N GLY A 11 5.14 0.43 2.83
CA GLY A 11 4.35 -0.79 3.08
C GLY A 11 4.91 -2.08 2.47
N ALA A 12 5.90 -2.00 1.57
CA ALA A 12 6.32 -3.15 0.76
C ALA A 12 7.39 -4.06 1.40
N ILE A 13 7.98 -3.66 2.54
CA ILE A 13 9.14 -4.39 3.11
C ILE A 13 8.71 -5.70 3.82
N ILE A 14 7.41 -5.89 4.10
CA ILE A 14 6.94 -7.10 4.83
C ILE A 14 6.64 -8.28 3.88
N PHE A 15 6.43 -8.05 2.58
CA PHE A 15 5.93 -9.10 1.67
C PHE A 15 6.98 -9.70 0.72
N THR A 16 8.24 -9.27 0.76
CA THR A 16 9.29 -9.81 -0.13
C THR A 16 10.17 -10.90 0.51
N ALA A 17 9.95 -11.25 1.79
CA ALA A 17 10.78 -12.24 2.49
C ALA A 17 10.36 -13.71 2.31
N CYS A 18 9.18 -14.00 1.75
CA CYS A 18 8.77 -15.39 1.48
C CYS A 18 9.17 -15.80 0.05
N LYS A 19 10.41 -16.29 -0.12
CA LYS A 19 10.70 -17.17 -1.26
C LYS A 19 9.95 -18.49 -1.00
N LYS A 20 8.99 -18.84 -1.86
CA LYS A 20 8.44 -20.21 -1.88
C LYS A 20 9.59 -21.19 -2.12
N LYS A 21 9.90 -22.04 -1.15
CA LYS A 21 10.65 -23.28 -1.41
C LYS A 21 9.73 -24.20 -2.22
N THR A 22 10.28 -24.85 -3.23
CA THR A 22 9.58 -25.87 -4.03
C THR A 22 9.23 -27.07 -3.13
N PRO A 23 8.02 -27.65 -3.22
CA PRO A 23 7.66 -28.76 -2.35
C PRO A 23 8.45 -30.02 -2.74
N GLY A 24 9.30 -30.50 -1.82
CA GLY A 24 10.06 -31.74 -1.98
C GLY A 24 11.09 -31.94 -0.87
N GLU A 25 10.80 -32.87 0.05
CA GLU A 25 11.61 -33.34 1.19
C GLU A 25 11.93 -32.33 2.29
N GLU A 26 11.11 -32.35 3.36
CA GLU A 26 11.50 -31.83 4.67
C GLU A 26 12.78 -32.53 5.15
N LYS A 27 13.86 -31.78 5.27
CA LYS A 27 15.10 -32.20 5.93
C LYS A 27 15.19 -31.55 7.30
N PRO A 28 15.88 -32.18 8.28
CA PRO A 28 15.97 -31.63 9.62
C PRO A 28 16.73 -30.30 9.61
N GLU A 29 16.06 -29.21 9.97
CA GLU A 29 16.65 -27.90 10.20
C GLU A 29 17.38 -27.86 11.55
N GLU A 30 18.61 -27.33 11.57
CA GLU A 30 19.35 -27.10 12.81
C GLU A 30 19.11 -25.66 13.30
N VAL A 31 18.52 -25.53 14.48
CA VAL A 31 18.20 -24.24 15.12
C VAL A 31 19.31 -23.85 16.08
N VAL A 32 19.91 -22.67 15.88
CA VAL A 32 20.87 -22.12 16.84
C VAL A 32 20.15 -21.19 17.82
N GLU A 33 20.17 -21.52 19.10
CA GLU A 33 19.48 -20.73 20.14
C GLU A 33 20.17 -19.38 20.41
N VAL A 34 19.38 -18.30 20.41
CA VAL A 34 19.80 -16.94 20.75
C VAL A 34 19.01 -16.44 21.97
N PRO A 35 19.64 -15.80 22.98
CA PRO A 35 18.93 -15.25 24.14
C PRO A 35 17.84 -14.25 23.72
N ILE A 36 16.64 -14.41 24.29
CA ILE A 36 15.49 -13.54 24.01
C ILE A 36 15.64 -12.23 24.79
N VAL A 37 15.66 -11.10 24.08
CA VAL A 37 15.59 -9.76 24.69
C VAL A 37 14.12 -9.33 24.73
N HIS A 38 13.55 -9.18 25.93
CA HIS A 38 12.16 -8.72 26.08
C HIS A 38 12.04 -7.20 25.92
N PRO A 39 11.01 -6.69 25.22
CA PRO A 39 10.84 -5.26 24.97
C PRO A 39 10.35 -4.48 26.21
N PRO A 40 10.68 -3.17 26.33
CA PRO A 40 10.28 -2.29 27.46
C PRO A 40 8.80 -1.88 27.51
N VAL A 41 7.96 -2.29 26.57
CA VAL A 41 6.50 -2.03 26.63
C VAL A 41 5.80 -3.37 26.76
N ASP A 42 5.28 -3.64 27.95
CA ASP A 42 4.59 -4.89 28.27
C ASP A 42 3.10 -4.74 27.96
N LEU A 43 2.73 -5.02 26.71
CA LEU A 43 1.32 -5.13 26.32
C LEU A 43 0.82 -6.53 26.68
N PRO A 44 -0.37 -6.64 27.32
CA PRO A 44 -0.90 -7.94 27.72
C PRO A 44 -1.22 -8.78 26.49
N TYR A 45 -0.87 -10.06 26.55
CA TYR A 45 -1.37 -11.02 25.57
C TYR A 45 -2.88 -11.19 25.71
N SER A 46 -3.52 -11.44 24.57
CA SER A 46 -4.90 -11.90 24.50
C SER A 46 -5.07 -13.20 25.29
N ASN A 47 -6.26 -13.40 25.85
CA ASN A 47 -6.61 -14.65 26.54
C ASN A 47 -7.10 -15.74 25.58
N LEU A 48 -7.24 -15.43 24.29
CA LEU A 48 -7.62 -16.39 23.26
C LEU A 48 -6.49 -17.41 23.00
N THR A 49 -6.90 -18.60 22.59
CA THR A 49 -6.03 -19.66 22.08
C THR A 49 -5.51 -19.33 20.67
N THR A 50 -4.48 -20.04 20.21
CA THR A 50 -3.96 -19.90 18.84
C THR A 50 -5.03 -20.16 17.78
N GLU A 51 -5.90 -21.16 17.98
CA GLU A 51 -6.96 -21.49 17.03
C GLU A 51 -8.07 -20.43 17.01
N GLU A 52 -8.46 -19.89 18.16
CA GLU A 52 -9.37 -18.73 18.21
C GLU A 52 -8.76 -17.50 17.52
N HIS A 53 -7.43 -17.31 17.62
CA HIS A 53 -6.75 -16.25 16.89
C HIS A 53 -6.80 -16.44 15.38
N LYS A 54 -6.60 -17.66 14.88
CA LYS A 54 -6.75 -17.98 13.45
C LYS A 54 -8.16 -17.69 12.96
N GLN A 55 -9.19 -18.14 13.69
CA GLN A 55 -10.58 -17.88 13.32
C GLN A 55 -10.88 -16.38 13.24
N ASN A 56 -10.43 -15.59 14.23
CA ASN A 56 -10.61 -14.13 14.19
C ASN A 56 -9.90 -13.45 13.01
N LEU A 57 -8.72 -13.95 12.61
CA LEU A 57 -7.99 -13.46 11.44
C LEU A 57 -8.74 -13.80 10.14
N GLU A 58 -9.26 -15.03 10.04
CA GLU A 58 -10.06 -15.50 8.91
C GLU A 58 -11.37 -14.70 8.78
N ASP A 59 -12.13 -14.55 9.86
CA ASP A 59 -13.37 -13.76 9.90
C ASP A 59 -13.12 -12.30 9.49
N ALA A 60 -12.02 -11.70 9.95
CA ALA A 60 -11.62 -10.35 9.57
C ALA A 60 -11.30 -10.24 8.07
N GLY A 61 -10.68 -11.26 7.49
CA GLY A 61 -10.40 -11.32 6.06
C GLY A 61 -11.67 -11.47 5.22
N ILE A 62 -12.57 -12.37 5.61
CA ILE A 62 -13.86 -12.60 4.95
C ILE A 62 -14.71 -11.32 4.98
N ASP A 63 -14.84 -10.69 6.15
CA ASP A 63 -15.60 -9.45 6.33
C ASP A 63 -15.02 -8.29 5.48
N PHE A 64 -13.69 -8.21 5.39
CA PHE A 64 -13.03 -7.27 4.48
C PHE A 64 -13.42 -7.52 3.01
N VAL A 65 -13.32 -8.76 2.53
CA VAL A 65 -13.65 -9.12 1.14
C VAL A 65 -15.12 -8.86 0.83
N GLN A 66 -16.04 -9.24 1.73
CA GLN A 66 -17.47 -8.98 1.60
C GLN A 66 -17.77 -7.49 1.50
N LYS A 67 -17.13 -6.66 2.32
CA LYS A 67 -17.32 -5.20 2.28
C LYS A 67 -16.78 -4.58 1.00
N ILE A 68 -15.58 -4.94 0.56
CA ILE A 68 -15.00 -4.45 -0.71
C ILE A 68 -15.83 -4.89 -1.92
N ASN A 69 -16.43 -6.08 -1.86
CA ASN A 69 -17.24 -6.63 -2.95
C ASN A 69 -18.50 -5.81 -3.26
N THR A 70 -18.92 -4.89 -2.38
CA THR A 70 -20.05 -3.98 -2.65
C THR A 70 -19.63 -2.68 -3.34
N LEU A 71 -18.35 -2.45 -3.59
CA LEU A 71 -17.87 -1.24 -4.27
C LEU A 71 -18.45 -1.06 -5.69
N PRO A 72 -18.63 -2.12 -6.51
CA PRO A 72 -19.31 -2.00 -7.81
C PRO A 72 -20.76 -1.52 -7.73
N ASP A 73 -21.43 -1.73 -6.59
CA ASP A 73 -22.84 -1.37 -6.39
C ASP A 73 -23.03 0.14 -6.12
N GLU A 74 -21.93 0.88 -5.99
CA GLU A 74 -21.97 2.33 -5.77
C GLU A 74 -22.37 3.07 -7.05
N GLN A 75 -23.34 3.99 -6.94
CA GLN A 75 -23.94 4.67 -8.09
C GLN A 75 -22.94 5.43 -8.99
N PHE A 76 -21.78 5.85 -8.47
CA PHE A 76 -20.77 6.52 -9.31
C PHE A 76 -20.24 5.61 -10.43
N VAL A 77 -20.24 4.29 -10.23
CA VAL A 77 -19.74 3.32 -11.21
C VAL A 77 -20.57 3.39 -12.48
N ASP A 78 -21.90 3.26 -12.36
CA ASP A 78 -22.82 3.32 -13.49
C ASP A 78 -22.77 4.67 -14.21
N VAL A 79 -22.70 5.78 -13.45
CA VAL A 79 -22.67 7.13 -14.04
C VAL A 79 -21.36 7.38 -14.81
N LEU A 80 -20.22 6.91 -14.30
CA LEU A 80 -18.94 7.02 -15.01
C LEU A 80 -18.86 6.09 -16.22
N SER A 81 -19.41 4.88 -16.13
CA SER A 81 -19.52 3.97 -17.28
C SER A 81 -20.37 4.59 -18.38
N PHE A 82 -21.52 5.18 -18.03
CA PHE A 82 -22.36 5.85 -19.01
C PHE A 82 -21.66 7.06 -19.65
N LEU A 83 -20.92 7.86 -18.87
CA LEU A 83 -20.09 8.93 -19.44
C LEU A 83 -19.05 8.41 -20.44
N ALA A 84 -18.42 7.26 -20.15
CA ALA A 84 -17.46 6.64 -21.06
C ALA A 84 -18.13 6.18 -22.38
N ASP A 85 -19.38 5.72 -22.31
CA ASP A 85 -20.15 5.27 -23.47
C ASP A 85 -20.60 6.41 -24.40
N LEU A 86 -20.69 7.65 -23.90
CA LEU A 86 -21.05 8.83 -24.70
C LEU A 86 -19.97 9.27 -25.72
N GLY A 87 -18.78 8.64 -25.73
CA GLY A 87 -17.78 8.83 -26.78
C GLY A 87 -16.71 9.91 -26.54
N SER A 88 -15.75 9.99 -27.48
CA SER A 88 -14.31 10.23 -27.27
C SER A 88 -13.78 11.67 -27.29
N ASP A 89 -14.62 12.71 -27.36
CA ASP A 89 -14.12 14.11 -27.31
C ASP A 89 -13.71 14.56 -25.90
N VAL A 90 -13.83 13.66 -24.93
CA VAL A 90 -13.35 13.79 -23.56
C VAL A 90 -11.84 13.47 -23.51
N SER A 91 -11.02 14.23 -24.23
CA SER A 91 -9.63 13.88 -24.57
C SER A 91 -8.56 14.23 -23.54
N SER A 92 -8.93 14.66 -22.32
CA SER A 92 -7.93 15.00 -21.30
C SER A 92 -7.50 13.78 -20.46
N THR A 93 -6.21 13.72 -20.14
CA THR A 93 -5.63 12.70 -19.24
C THR A 93 -6.31 12.68 -17.87
N SER A 94 -6.73 13.85 -17.36
CA SER A 94 -7.47 13.97 -16.11
C SER A 94 -8.81 13.25 -16.15
N VAL A 95 -9.58 13.39 -17.23
CA VAL A 95 -10.87 12.69 -17.35
C VAL A 95 -10.65 11.19 -17.51
N SER A 96 -9.68 10.77 -18.34
CA SER A 96 -9.35 9.34 -18.49
C SER A 96 -8.98 8.68 -17.15
N SER A 97 -8.32 9.43 -16.25
CA SER A 97 -7.97 8.95 -14.92
C SER A 97 -9.21 8.76 -14.05
N VAL A 98 -10.20 9.66 -14.12
CA VAL A 98 -11.46 9.51 -13.38
C VAL A 98 -12.32 8.38 -13.93
N LEU A 99 -12.42 8.24 -15.25
CA LEU A 99 -13.09 7.09 -15.87
C LEU A 99 -12.44 5.77 -15.46
N SER A 100 -11.10 5.76 -15.33
CA SER A 100 -10.36 4.60 -14.83
C SER A 100 -10.68 4.25 -13.37
N ILE A 101 -11.08 5.22 -12.54
CA ILE A 101 -11.58 4.95 -11.18
C ILE A 101 -12.89 4.17 -11.27
N GLY A 102 -13.84 4.61 -12.09
CA GLY A 102 -15.12 3.93 -12.32
C GLY A 102 -14.93 2.49 -12.82
N HIS A 103 -14.09 2.31 -13.85
CA HIS A 103 -13.77 1.00 -14.40
C HIS A 103 -13.10 0.08 -13.39
N ALA A 104 -12.11 0.60 -12.64
CA ALA A 104 -11.44 -0.18 -11.60
C ALA A 104 -12.40 -0.56 -10.48
N ALA A 105 -13.30 0.34 -10.06
CA ALA A 105 -14.32 0.06 -9.06
C ALA A 105 -15.33 -1.01 -9.53
N GLY A 106 -15.82 -0.93 -10.77
CA GLY A 106 -16.67 -1.98 -11.35
C GLY A 106 -15.97 -3.34 -11.41
N LYS A 107 -14.64 -3.34 -11.59
CA LYS A 107 -13.78 -4.52 -11.49
C LYS A 107 -13.23 -4.80 -10.09
N LYS A 108 -13.73 -4.13 -9.03
CA LYS A 108 -13.26 -4.31 -7.65
C LYS A 108 -11.72 -4.18 -7.47
N ASP A 109 -11.05 -3.53 -8.41
CA ASP A 109 -9.60 -3.39 -8.47
C ASP A 109 -9.17 -2.17 -7.65
N ILE A 110 -9.02 -2.36 -6.34
CA ILE A 110 -8.54 -1.32 -5.42
C ILE A 110 -7.18 -0.76 -5.86
N ARG A 111 -6.29 -1.61 -6.42
CA ARG A 111 -4.98 -1.16 -6.91
C ARG A 111 -5.13 -0.25 -8.13
N GLY A 112 -6.05 -0.59 -9.03
CA GLY A 112 -6.47 0.22 -10.16
C GLY A 112 -7.01 1.57 -9.74
N ILE A 113 -7.87 1.61 -8.71
CA ILE A 113 -8.37 2.86 -8.12
C ILE A 113 -7.23 3.69 -7.57
N PHE A 114 -6.34 3.10 -6.76
CA PHE A 114 -5.20 3.82 -6.19
C PHE A 114 -4.30 4.42 -7.28
N ARG A 115 -3.97 3.63 -8.31
CA ARG A 115 -3.21 4.10 -9.47
C ARG A 115 -3.92 5.27 -10.16
N ALA A 116 -5.21 5.13 -10.45
CA ALA A 116 -5.99 6.14 -11.14
C ALA A 116 -6.10 7.45 -10.32
N VAL A 117 -6.26 7.36 -9.00
CA VAL A 117 -6.30 8.51 -8.09
C VAL A 117 -4.97 9.25 -8.06
N THR A 118 -3.86 8.52 -7.90
CA THR A 118 -2.53 9.13 -7.91
C THR A 118 -2.22 9.79 -9.25
N SER A 119 -2.64 9.19 -10.37
CA SER A 119 -2.56 9.82 -11.70
C SER A 119 -3.44 11.06 -11.79
N ALA A 120 -4.73 10.96 -11.50
CA ALA A 120 -5.68 12.08 -11.55
C ALA A 120 -5.21 13.30 -10.75
N ALA A 121 -4.63 13.05 -9.58
CA ALA A 121 -4.13 14.08 -8.69
C ALA A 121 -2.78 14.69 -9.12
N THR A 122 -2.06 14.10 -10.09
CA THR A 122 -0.72 14.53 -10.51
C THR A 122 -0.62 14.95 -11.99
N THR A 123 -1.55 14.54 -12.87
CA THR A 123 -1.55 14.93 -14.30
C THR A 123 -2.14 16.31 -14.60
N GLU A 124 -2.25 17.18 -13.59
CA GLU A 124 -3.02 18.44 -13.69
C GLU A 124 -2.26 19.64 -14.27
N SER A 125 -0.97 19.50 -14.58
CA SER A 125 -0.13 20.61 -15.04
C SER A 125 -0.57 21.23 -16.38
N LYS A 126 -1.62 20.69 -17.03
CA LYS A 126 -2.24 21.18 -18.26
C LYS A 126 -3.76 21.29 -18.20
N LEU A 127 -4.39 21.13 -17.03
CA LEU A 127 -5.86 21.13 -16.94
C LEU A 127 -6.46 22.47 -17.42
N SER A 128 -5.75 23.59 -17.18
CA SER A 128 -6.15 24.91 -17.66
C SER A 128 -6.14 25.05 -19.19
N GLU A 129 -5.39 24.22 -19.92
CA GLU A 129 -5.36 24.22 -21.38
C GLU A 129 -6.65 23.63 -21.98
N VAL A 130 -7.40 22.85 -21.19
CA VAL A 130 -8.63 22.16 -21.60
C VAL A 130 -9.86 22.64 -20.83
N TYR A 131 -9.82 23.82 -20.20
CA TYR A 131 -10.98 24.37 -19.52
C TYR A 131 -12.12 24.70 -20.48
N GLY A 132 -13.32 24.28 -20.10
CA GLY A 132 -14.54 24.40 -20.88
C GLY A 132 -15.71 23.79 -20.12
N ILE A 133 -16.93 24.14 -20.50
CA ILE A 133 -18.15 23.49 -20.03
C ILE A 133 -18.78 22.80 -21.24
N TYR A 134 -18.77 21.48 -21.22
CA TYR A 134 -19.27 20.60 -22.26
C TYR A 134 -20.65 20.08 -21.84
N THR A 135 -21.67 20.35 -22.64
CA THR A 135 -23.05 19.91 -22.37
C THR A 135 -23.50 18.94 -23.44
N TRP A 136 -23.88 17.73 -23.04
CA TRP A 136 -24.32 16.70 -23.98
C TRP A 136 -25.63 17.09 -24.67
N ASN A 137 -25.65 17.03 -25.99
CA ASN A 137 -26.84 17.26 -26.79
C ASN A 137 -27.39 15.93 -27.31
N LYS A 138 -28.45 15.42 -26.67
CA LYS A 138 -29.07 14.13 -27.03
C LYS A 138 -29.66 14.12 -28.45
N THR A 139 -29.89 15.29 -29.06
CA THR A 139 -30.48 15.36 -30.42
C THR A 139 -29.41 15.19 -31.50
N THR A 140 -28.24 15.81 -31.30
CA THR A 140 -27.13 15.74 -32.25
C THR A 140 -26.13 14.63 -31.91
N GLU A 141 -26.19 14.09 -30.69
CA GLU A 141 -25.20 13.15 -30.14
C GLU A 141 -23.79 13.77 -30.09
N GLU A 142 -23.72 15.08 -29.80
CA GLU A 142 -22.49 15.86 -29.75
C GLU A 142 -22.41 16.70 -28.46
N TRP A 143 -21.22 17.18 -28.13
CA TRP A 143 -20.98 18.06 -26.98
C TRP A 143 -21.06 19.54 -27.39
N ASP A 144 -21.98 20.29 -26.79
CA ASP A 144 -22.04 21.75 -26.89
C ASP A 144 -21.02 22.37 -25.92
N GLU A 145 -20.01 23.06 -26.45
CA GLU A 145 -18.95 23.69 -25.66
C GLU A 145 -19.25 25.17 -25.34
N THR A 146 -18.99 25.56 -24.09
CA THR A 146 -18.91 26.97 -23.68
C THR A 146 -17.62 27.24 -22.93
N THR A 147 -17.01 28.40 -23.17
CA THR A 147 -15.70 28.75 -22.59
C THR A 147 -15.77 28.85 -21.06
N SER A 148 -14.73 28.34 -20.40
CA SER A 148 -14.49 28.50 -18.97
C SER A 148 -13.02 28.78 -18.74
N THR A 149 -12.70 29.61 -17.74
CA THR A 149 -11.31 29.96 -17.38
C THR A 149 -10.90 29.41 -16.03
N SER A 150 -11.78 28.69 -15.34
CA SER A 150 -11.56 28.23 -13.95
C SER A 150 -11.83 26.75 -13.73
N LYS A 151 -12.49 26.07 -14.66
CA LYS A 151 -12.89 24.67 -14.52
C LYS A 151 -13.09 23.98 -15.85
N LEU A 152 -12.96 22.66 -15.83
CA LEU A 152 -13.46 21.74 -16.84
C LEU A 152 -14.74 21.09 -16.28
N GLU A 153 -15.84 21.11 -17.02
CA GLU A 153 -17.11 20.54 -16.59
C GLU A 153 -17.81 19.79 -17.73
N TYR A 154 -18.28 18.58 -17.44
CA TYR A 154 -19.16 17.81 -18.33
C TYR A 154 -20.55 17.73 -17.72
N ARG A 155 -21.58 18.06 -18.50
CA ARG A 155 -23.00 17.93 -18.14
C ARG A 155 -23.65 16.92 -19.06
N PHE A 156 -24.17 15.83 -18.50
CA PHE A 156 -24.61 14.69 -19.28
C PHE A 156 -25.76 13.95 -18.59
N PRO A 157 -26.53 13.12 -19.31
CA PRO A 157 -27.53 12.27 -18.69
C PRO A 157 -26.83 11.23 -17.81
N SER A 158 -27.38 10.89 -16.65
CA SER A 158 -26.77 9.90 -15.75
C SER A 158 -26.97 8.44 -16.20
N SER A 159 -27.79 8.22 -17.23
CA SER A 159 -28.14 6.92 -17.84
C SER A 159 -28.89 7.15 -19.16
N ASP A 160 -29.06 6.10 -19.94
CA ASP A 160 -29.88 6.05 -21.16
C ASP A 160 -31.37 6.39 -20.90
N LEU A 161 -31.86 6.04 -19.71
CA LEU A 161 -33.20 6.36 -19.23
C LEU A 161 -33.40 7.84 -18.88
N SER A 162 -32.31 8.61 -18.70
CA SER A 162 -32.40 10.04 -18.39
C SER A 162 -32.64 10.87 -19.66
N ASN A 163 -33.62 11.78 -19.58
CA ASN A 163 -33.98 12.69 -20.67
C ASN A 163 -33.41 14.10 -20.48
N THR A 164 -32.61 14.31 -19.44
CA THR A 164 -31.99 15.59 -19.10
C THR A 164 -30.54 15.37 -18.71
N ASN A 165 -29.71 16.41 -18.80
CA ASN A 165 -28.35 16.36 -18.29
C ASN A 165 -28.35 16.48 -16.75
N ASP A 166 -28.73 15.40 -16.07
CA ASP A 166 -28.84 15.32 -14.62
C ASP A 166 -27.54 14.93 -13.93
N ALA A 167 -26.46 14.62 -14.65
CA ALA A 167 -25.14 14.39 -14.09
C ALA A 167 -24.16 15.53 -14.45
N THR A 168 -23.25 15.82 -13.51
CA THR A 168 -22.16 16.78 -13.72
C THR A 168 -20.84 16.24 -13.20
N LEU A 169 -19.82 16.24 -14.04
CA LEU A 169 -18.44 15.95 -13.65
C LEU A 169 -17.61 17.23 -13.78
N THR A 170 -17.08 17.73 -12.66
CA THR A 170 -16.35 18.99 -12.61
C THR A 170 -14.92 18.78 -12.11
N PHE A 171 -13.96 19.41 -12.77
CA PHE A 171 -12.55 19.47 -12.38
C PHE A 171 -12.13 20.92 -12.14
N SER A 172 -11.35 21.14 -11.10
CA SER A 172 -10.71 22.43 -10.81
C SER A 172 -9.31 22.25 -10.27
N TYR A 173 -8.39 23.09 -10.74
CA TYR A 173 -6.97 23.02 -10.40
C TYR A 173 -6.44 24.39 -9.96
N VAL A 174 -5.55 24.38 -8.98
CA VAL A 174 -4.79 25.56 -8.54
C VAL A 174 -3.31 25.22 -8.55
N ALA A 175 -2.51 26.00 -9.27
CA ALA A 175 -1.06 25.86 -9.30
C ALA A 175 -0.40 26.48 -8.06
N SER A 176 0.74 25.92 -7.62
CA SER A 176 1.42 26.35 -6.39
C SER A 176 2.38 27.52 -6.57
N ASN A 177 2.73 27.91 -7.80
CA ASN A 177 3.87 28.77 -8.13
C ASN A 177 5.24 28.20 -7.72
N VAL A 178 5.31 27.02 -7.10
CA VAL A 178 6.56 26.31 -6.85
C VAL A 178 6.92 25.50 -8.09
N LYS A 179 8.18 25.56 -8.49
CA LYS A 179 8.69 24.78 -9.63
C LYS A 179 9.64 23.72 -9.12
N ALA A 180 9.58 22.53 -9.72
CA ALA A 180 10.59 21.50 -9.53
C ALA A 180 11.22 21.17 -10.87
N THR A 181 12.53 20.92 -10.85
CA THR A 181 13.25 20.38 -11.99
C THR A 181 13.50 18.90 -11.77
N VAL A 182 12.92 18.05 -12.62
CA VAL A 182 13.10 16.60 -12.58
C VAL A 182 13.62 16.15 -13.94
N ASP A 183 14.76 15.47 -13.95
CA ASP A 183 15.42 14.97 -15.17
C ASP A 183 15.63 16.04 -16.25
N GLY A 184 15.90 17.29 -15.83
CA GLY A 184 16.14 18.43 -16.72
C GLY A 184 14.88 19.19 -17.17
N GLU A 185 13.69 18.66 -16.89
CA GLU A 185 12.42 19.33 -17.17
C GLU A 185 11.94 20.09 -15.93
N THR A 186 11.61 21.36 -16.12
CA THR A 186 11.06 22.20 -15.05
C THR A 186 9.55 22.32 -15.22
N ALA A 187 8.80 21.87 -14.23
CA ALA A 187 7.34 21.97 -14.20
C ALA A 187 6.88 22.73 -12.96
N GLU A 188 5.77 23.45 -13.09
CA GLU A 188 5.08 24.04 -11.95
C GLU A 188 4.27 22.95 -11.23
N LEU A 189 4.38 22.93 -9.90
CA LEU A 189 3.75 21.92 -9.05
C LEU A 189 2.31 22.32 -8.66
N PRO A 190 1.43 21.34 -8.42
CA PRO A 190 0.05 21.59 -8.02
C PRO A 190 -0.08 22.10 -6.58
N ALA A 191 -0.91 23.10 -6.30
CA ALA A 191 -1.31 23.42 -4.92
C ALA A 191 -2.53 22.60 -4.49
N SER A 192 -3.51 22.45 -5.37
CA SER A 192 -4.70 21.65 -5.11
C SER A 192 -5.42 21.20 -6.36
N ALA A 193 -6.03 20.02 -6.29
CA ALA A 193 -6.97 19.47 -7.26
C ALA A 193 -8.34 19.27 -6.63
N THR A 194 -9.40 19.39 -7.41
CA THR A 194 -10.71 18.87 -7.01
C THR A 194 -11.45 18.28 -8.21
N VAL A 195 -11.99 17.08 -8.02
CA VAL A 195 -12.92 16.44 -8.95
C VAL A 195 -14.22 16.14 -8.21
N VAL A 196 -15.36 16.49 -8.80
CA VAL A 196 -16.67 16.19 -8.24
C VAL A 196 -17.58 15.61 -9.31
N LEU A 197 -18.13 14.43 -9.05
CA LEU A 197 -19.24 13.86 -9.81
C LEU A 197 -20.53 14.02 -9.00
N LYS A 198 -21.56 14.62 -9.62
CA LYS A 198 -22.90 14.71 -9.05
C LYS A 198 -23.93 14.08 -9.96
N LYS A 199 -24.98 13.54 -9.35
CA LYS A 199 -26.27 13.28 -9.99
C LYS A 199 -27.33 14.11 -9.28
N ALA A 200 -27.96 15.02 -10.03
CA ALA A 200 -28.72 16.14 -9.51
C ALA A 200 -27.93 16.90 -8.43
N THR A 201 -28.37 16.87 -7.17
CA THR A 201 -27.70 17.54 -6.05
C THR A 201 -26.80 16.61 -5.23
N THR A 202 -26.82 15.30 -5.50
CA THR A 202 -26.10 14.30 -4.71
C THR A 202 -24.68 14.14 -5.23
N GLU A 203 -23.69 14.30 -4.36
CA GLU A 203 -22.28 13.99 -4.64
C GLU A 203 -22.07 12.48 -4.62
N LEU A 204 -21.64 11.91 -5.75
CA LEU A 204 -21.38 10.47 -5.91
C LEU A 204 -19.89 10.15 -5.79
N LEU A 205 -19.05 11.04 -6.31
CA LEU A 205 -17.60 10.95 -6.22
C LEU A 205 -17.02 12.32 -5.90
N LYS A 206 -16.04 12.37 -4.99
CA LYS A 206 -15.29 13.59 -4.70
C LYS A 206 -13.83 13.28 -4.43
N LEU A 207 -12.96 13.74 -5.32
CA LEU A 207 -11.52 13.78 -5.09
C LEU A 207 -11.14 15.19 -4.66
N THR A 208 -10.44 15.33 -3.55
CA THR A 208 -9.76 16.56 -3.15
C THR A 208 -8.31 16.24 -2.87
N SER A 209 -7.39 16.98 -3.48
CA SER A 209 -5.98 16.91 -3.12
C SER A 209 -5.41 18.29 -2.80
N THR A 210 -4.49 18.33 -1.86
CA THR A 210 -3.75 19.53 -1.47
C THR A 210 -2.29 19.17 -1.29
N TYR A 211 -1.41 20.03 -1.76
CA TYR A 211 0.03 19.84 -1.68
C TYR A 211 0.70 21.10 -1.15
N ALA A 212 1.76 20.89 -0.38
CA ALA A 212 2.68 21.93 0.02
C ALA A 212 4.11 21.43 -0.20
N TYR A 213 5.02 22.37 -0.45
CA TYR A 213 6.39 22.06 -0.85
C TYR A 213 7.41 22.91 -0.09
N HIS A 214 8.60 22.35 0.05
CA HIS A 214 9.83 23.11 0.30
C HIS A 214 10.22 23.87 -0.97
N THR A 215 11.17 24.80 -0.85
CA THR A 215 11.65 25.62 -1.97
C THR A 215 12.33 24.83 -3.09
N ASP A 216 12.84 23.64 -2.77
CA ASP A 216 13.47 22.72 -3.72
C ASP A 216 12.45 21.79 -4.43
N GLY A 217 11.16 21.94 -4.14
CA GLY A 217 10.09 21.11 -4.67
C GLY A 217 9.83 19.82 -3.89
N THR A 218 10.59 19.52 -2.83
CA THR A 218 10.30 18.39 -1.94
C THR A 218 8.94 18.62 -1.27
N PRO A 219 7.97 17.67 -1.35
CA PRO A 219 6.70 17.83 -0.65
C PRO A 219 6.89 17.96 0.86
N THR A 220 6.30 18.99 1.48
CA THR A 220 6.16 19.12 2.94
C THR A 220 4.88 18.45 3.42
N ALA A 221 3.82 18.55 2.63
CA ALA A 221 2.53 17.94 2.91
C ALA A 221 1.88 17.46 1.62
N THR A 222 1.22 16.31 1.67
CA THR A 222 0.34 15.82 0.61
C THR A 222 -0.89 15.24 1.27
N ASN A 223 -2.06 15.76 0.95
CA ASN A 223 -3.32 15.18 1.39
C ASN A 223 -4.15 14.86 0.16
N ILE A 224 -4.60 13.63 0.04
CA ILE A 224 -5.49 13.16 -1.03
C ILE A 224 -6.66 12.46 -0.33
N ASN A 225 -7.86 12.93 -0.58
CA ASN A 225 -9.09 12.34 -0.06
C ASN A 225 -10.04 12.07 -1.22
N LEU A 226 -10.46 10.82 -1.37
CA LEU A 226 -11.40 10.37 -2.37
C LEU A 226 -12.61 9.77 -1.67
N VAL A 227 -13.80 10.30 -1.96
CA VAL A 227 -15.08 9.71 -1.57
C VAL A 227 -15.72 9.05 -2.78
N LEU A 228 -16.18 7.82 -2.62
CA LEU A 228 -16.77 6.94 -3.64
C LEU A 228 -18.07 6.36 -3.07
N GLY A 229 -19.14 7.16 -3.08
CA GLY A 229 -20.39 6.80 -2.40
C GLY A 229 -20.18 6.48 -0.92
N SER A 230 -20.42 5.22 -0.49
CA SER A 230 -20.19 4.82 0.90
C SER A 230 -18.72 4.61 1.28
N PHE A 231 -17.80 4.58 0.31
CA PHE A 231 -16.37 4.36 0.54
C PHE A 231 -15.58 5.66 0.59
N SER A 232 -14.47 5.64 1.32
CA SER A 232 -13.47 6.71 1.27
C SER A 232 -12.05 6.18 1.29
N LEU A 233 -11.18 6.78 0.49
CA LEU A 233 -9.74 6.56 0.48
C LEU A 233 -9.04 7.84 0.91
N LEU A 234 -8.11 7.71 1.85
CA LEU A 234 -7.27 8.79 2.35
C LEU A 234 -5.80 8.45 2.16
N THR A 235 -5.03 9.42 1.66
CA THR A 235 -3.57 9.42 1.70
C THR A 235 -3.11 10.74 2.32
N GLN A 236 -2.30 10.68 3.37
CA GLN A 236 -1.66 11.85 3.97
C GLN A 236 -0.16 11.61 4.08
N VAL A 237 0.63 12.63 3.78
CA VAL A 237 2.09 12.62 3.96
C VAL A 237 2.49 13.94 4.60
N ASN A 238 3.32 13.89 5.64
CA ASN A 238 3.97 15.04 6.25
C ASN A 238 5.48 14.82 6.27
N ASN A 239 6.25 15.80 5.83
CA ASN A 239 7.70 15.68 5.67
C ASN A 239 8.43 16.95 6.14
N THR A 240 9.19 16.80 7.23
CA THR A 240 10.03 17.88 7.78
C THR A 240 11.50 17.78 7.34
N THR A 241 11.78 17.04 6.25
CA THR A 241 13.09 16.56 5.75
C THR A 241 13.89 15.68 6.70
N LYS A 242 13.60 15.70 8.01
CA LYS A 242 14.16 14.82 9.03
C LYS A 242 13.22 13.70 9.46
N ASN A 243 11.92 13.95 9.36
CA ASN A 243 10.86 13.02 9.70
C ASN A 243 9.90 12.93 8.53
N LEU A 244 9.47 11.71 8.24
CA LEU A 244 8.40 11.41 7.29
C LEU A 244 7.29 10.70 8.04
N GLU A 245 6.08 11.23 7.97
CA GLU A 245 4.87 10.56 8.40
C GLU A 245 3.99 10.32 7.18
N ALA A 246 3.45 9.12 7.05
CA ALA A 246 2.50 8.80 5.99
C ALA A 246 1.35 7.97 6.54
N GLU A 247 0.14 8.29 6.09
CA GLU A 247 -1.08 7.54 6.38
C GLU A 247 -1.76 7.19 5.05
N PHE A 248 -2.24 5.96 4.97
CA PHE A 248 -3.16 5.49 3.97
C PHE A 248 -4.33 4.81 4.66
N SER A 249 -5.57 5.09 4.26
CA SER A 249 -6.73 4.33 4.74
C SER A 249 -7.82 4.16 3.70
N ILE A 250 -8.54 3.04 3.81
CA ILE A 250 -9.77 2.75 3.10
C ILE A 250 -10.86 2.51 4.14
N LYS A 251 -11.99 3.20 3.98
CA LYS A 251 -13.15 3.10 4.88
C LYS A 251 -14.42 2.82 4.10
N LYS A 252 -15.40 2.22 4.77
CA LYS A 252 -16.80 2.16 4.37
C LYS A 252 -17.64 2.78 5.47
N GLY A 253 -18.28 3.92 5.20
CA GLY A 253 -18.84 4.78 6.23
C GLY A 253 -17.78 5.19 7.26
N ALA A 254 -18.03 4.89 8.54
CA ALA A 254 -17.09 5.16 9.63
C ALA A 254 -16.07 4.03 9.87
N GLU A 255 -16.28 2.85 9.28
CA GLU A 255 -15.48 1.67 9.54
C GLU A 255 -14.18 1.68 8.72
N VAL A 256 -13.03 1.52 9.39
CA VAL A 256 -11.73 1.39 8.73
C VAL A 256 -11.54 -0.05 8.28
N LEU A 257 -11.57 -0.27 6.96
CA LEU A 257 -11.35 -1.58 6.37
C LEU A 257 -9.87 -1.93 6.34
N LEU A 258 -9.05 -0.96 5.93
CA LEU A 258 -7.61 -1.10 5.84
C LEU A 258 -6.95 0.24 6.17
N SER A 259 -5.85 0.22 6.91
CA SER A 259 -5.01 1.40 7.08
C SER A 259 -3.53 1.05 7.23
N LEU A 260 -2.66 1.89 6.69
CA LEU A 260 -1.23 1.86 6.90
C LEU A 260 -0.80 3.22 7.45
N THR A 261 -0.14 3.25 8.60
CA THR A 261 0.49 4.46 9.13
C THR A 261 1.96 4.21 9.34
N THR A 262 2.82 5.09 8.85
CA THR A 262 4.27 4.97 8.98
C THR A 262 4.87 6.27 9.46
N ALA A 263 5.86 6.18 10.34
CA ALA A 263 6.68 7.30 10.78
C ALA A 263 8.14 6.89 10.68
N ALA A 264 8.95 7.66 9.96
CA ALA A 264 10.36 7.37 9.74
C ALA A 264 11.23 8.58 10.06
N VAL A 265 12.41 8.32 10.61
CA VAL A 265 13.42 9.32 10.93
C VAL A 265 14.62 9.10 10.02
N GLY A 266 15.11 10.16 9.37
CA GLY A 266 16.15 10.02 8.36
C GLY A 266 16.46 11.31 7.63
N ASN A 267 16.93 11.19 6.38
CA ASN A 267 17.16 12.31 5.48
C ASN A 267 16.18 12.23 4.30
N MET A 268 15.00 12.82 4.47
CA MET A 268 13.81 12.70 3.62
C MET A 268 13.73 13.77 2.51
N SER A 269 14.88 14.30 2.09
CA SER A 269 14.96 15.23 0.96
C SER A 269 14.92 14.49 -0.37
N VAL A 270 14.30 15.07 -1.40
CA VAL A 270 14.30 14.49 -2.76
C VAL A 270 15.73 14.41 -3.32
N THR A 271 16.64 15.25 -2.84
CA THR A 271 18.05 15.28 -3.27
C THR A 271 18.93 14.22 -2.59
N SER A 272 18.59 13.74 -1.39
CA SER A 272 19.40 12.80 -0.61
C SER A 272 19.21 11.34 -0.98
N GLY A 273 18.03 10.96 -1.51
CA GLY A 273 17.72 9.56 -1.83
C GLY A 273 18.52 8.97 -3.01
N ASN A 274 19.13 9.81 -3.85
CA ASN A 274 19.91 9.36 -5.01
C ASN A 274 21.40 9.12 -4.69
N SER A 275 21.86 9.46 -3.49
CA SER A 275 23.29 9.46 -3.12
C SER A 275 23.61 8.60 -1.89
N ALA A 276 22.65 7.82 -1.40
CA ALA A 276 22.85 6.92 -0.26
C ALA A 276 23.35 5.55 -0.75
N ASP A 277 24.43 5.06 -0.13
CA ASP A 277 25.04 3.76 -0.45
C ASP A 277 24.30 2.61 0.23
N SER A 278 23.53 2.89 1.29
CA SER A 278 22.68 1.94 1.99
C SER A 278 21.32 2.54 2.40
N PHE A 279 20.34 1.67 2.66
CA PHE A 279 19.02 2.10 3.14
C PHE A 279 19.09 2.82 4.50
N SER A 280 20.03 2.42 5.38
CA SER A 280 20.23 2.98 6.73
C SER A 280 20.77 4.42 6.73
N GLU A 281 21.45 4.83 5.66
CA GLU A 281 21.89 6.23 5.47
C GLU A 281 20.73 7.17 5.16
N PHE A 282 19.69 6.65 4.51
CA PHE A 282 18.48 7.40 4.17
C PHE A 282 17.43 7.35 5.29
N ILE A 283 17.14 6.16 5.82
CA ILE A 283 16.18 5.93 6.92
C ILE A 283 16.91 5.29 8.09
N LYS A 284 17.01 6.04 9.21
CA LYS A 284 17.68 5.57 10.43
C LYS A 284 16.78 4.65 11.24
N SER A 285 15.52 5.01 11.36
CA SER A 285 14.51 4.22 12.06
C SER A 285 13.13 4.44 11.44
N ALA A 286 12.26 3.45 11.58
CA ALA A 286 10.87 3.58 11.18
C ALA A 286 9.94 2.77 12.08
N ASN A 287 8.74 3.30 12.24
CA ASN A 287 7.60 2.64 12.85
C ASN A 287 6.52 2.51 11.78
N ALA A 288 5.88 1.36 11.72
CA ALA A 288 4.77 1.09 10.83
C ALA A 288 3.64 0.41 11.59
N THR A 289 2.41 0.74 11.22
CA THR A 289 1.21 0.03 11.64
C THR A 289 0.41 -0.29 10.39
N PHE A 290 0.13 -1.56 10.18
CA PHE A 290 -0.82 -2.03 9.19
C PHE A 290 -2.05 -2.57 9.91
N GLN A 291 -3.24 -2.14 9.52
CA GLN A 291 -4.50 -2.61 10.07
C GLN A 291 -5.34 -3.17 8.93
N ILE A 292 -5.94 -4.33 9.18
CA ILE A 292 -7.05 -4.87 8.39
C ILE A 292 -8.17 -5.18 9.37
N MET A 293 -9.32 -4.53 9.19
CA MET A 293 -10.47 -4.66 10.09
C MET A 293 -10.08 -4.51 11.58
N ASN A 294 -10.26 -5.56 12.38
CA ASN A 294 -9.95 -5.60 13.82
C ASN A 294 -8.53 -6.10 14.13
N ILE A 295 -7.69 -6.39 13.12
CA ILE A 295 -6.33 -6.88 13.27
C ILE A 295 -5.35 -5.75 12.98
N LYS A 296 -4.32 -5.64 13.82
CA LYS A 296 -3.26 -4.64 13.71
C LYS A 296 -1.90 -5.31 13.78
N LEU A 297 -1.04 -5.03 12.81
CA LEU A 297 0.37 -5.40 12.78
C LEU A 297 1.19 -4.15 13.05
N VAL A 298 2.07 -4.20 14.03
CA VAL A 298 2.93 -3.09 14.44
C VAL A 298 4.39 -3.49 14.24
N GLY A 299 5.13 -2.68 13.49
CA GLY A 299 6.57 -2.80 13.28
C GLY A 299 7.28 -1.57 13.85
N VAL A 300 8.39 -1.78 14.54
CA VAL A 300 9.30 -0.73 15.02
C VAL A 300 10.70 -1.20 14.74
N VAL A 301 11.49 -0.44 13.99
CA VAL A 301 12.83 -0.87 13.53
C VAL A 301 13.81 0.30 13.65
N ASP A 302 14.95 0.04 14.27
CA ASP A 302 16.14 0.89 14.24
C ASP A 302 17.14 0.32 13.22
N PHE A 303 17.00 0.73 11.97
CA PHE A 303 17.83 0.26 10.87
C PHE A 303 19.30 0.60 11.09
N LYS A 304 19.58 1.79 11.62
CA LYS A 304 20.96 2.19 11.89
C LYS A 304 21.61 1.31 12.96
N ALA A 305 20.91 1.01 14.05
CA ALA A 305 21.46 0.11 15.08
C ALA A 305 21.68 -1.31 14.55
N ILE A 306 20.79 -1.82 13.69
CA ILE A 306 20.96 -3.12 13.03
C ILE A 306 22.18 -3.11 12.11
N ASP A 307 22.29 -2.08 11.26
CA ASP A 307 23.40 -1.89 10.34
C ASP A 307 24.72 -1.76 11.10
N ASP A 308 24.79 -0.97 12.17
CA ASP A 308 25.98 -0.82 13.02
C ASP A 308 26.38 -2.14 13.71
N ALA A 309 25.41 -2.96 14.12
CA ALA A 309 25.64 -4.26 14.76
C ALA A 309 26.12 -5.35 13.78
N THR A 310 25.81 -5.20 12.49
CA THR A 310 26.08 -6.19 11.44
C THR A 310 27.21 -5.76 10.49
N SER A 311 27.55 -4.48 10.45
CA SER A 311 28.60 -3.89 9.62
C SER A 311 30.00 -4.42 9.94
N ALA A 312 30.79 -4.64 8.87
CA ALA A 312 32.23 -4.86 8.86
C ALA A 312 32.77 -5.86 9.89
N ASN A 313 32.61 -7.15 9.62
CA ASN A 313 33.42 -8.19 10.24
C ASN A 313 33.69 -9.28 9.20
N ASN A 314 34.93 -9.75 9.05
CA ASN A 314 35.30 -10.94 8.26
C ASN A 314 34.74 -12.22 8.92
N LEU A 315 33.42 -12.29 9.10
CA LEU A 315 32.71 -13.40 9.74
C LEU A 315 32.40 -14.47 8.70
N SER A 316 32.37 -15.71 9.15
CA SER A 316 31.72 -16.78 8.39
C SER A 316 30.23 -16.46 8.22
N ASP A 317 29.61 -17.01 7.17
CA ASP A 317 28.18 -16.82 6.90
C ASP A 317 27.30 -17.26 8.08
N SER A 318 27.68 -18.35 8.76
CA SER A 318 27.04 -18.82 10.00
C SER A 318 27.02 -17.77 11.11
N LEU A 319 28.19 -17.17 11.40
CA LEU A 319 28.30 -16.19 12.47
C LEU A 319 27.65 -14.85 12.09
N ARG A 320 27.66 -14.49 10.79
CA ARG A 320 26.89 -13.36 10.28
C ARG A 320 25.40 -13.55 10.52
N ASN A 321 24.86 -14.73 10.19
CA ASN A 321 23.43 -15.05 10.38
C ASN A 321 23.01 -14.94 11.86
N VAL A 322 23.83 -15.46 12.79
CA VAL A 322 23.55 -15.36 14.23
C VAL A 322 23.57 -13.90 14.70
N LYS A 323 24.53 -13.09 14.26
CA LYS A 323 24.59 -11.67 14.62
C LYS A 323 23.41 -10.88 14.05
N GLU A 324 22.97 -11.19 12.84
CA GLU A 324 21.83 -10.54 12.22
C GLU A 324 20.54 -10.84 12.99
N ALA A 325 20.32 -12.10 13.38
CA ALA A 325 19.20 -12.48 14.26
C ALA A 325 19.23 -11.72 15.60
N GLN A 326 20.40 -11.62 16.23
CA GLN A 326 20.58 -10.88 17.48
C GLN A 326 20.27 -9.39 17.32
N ALA A 327 20.78 -8.78 16.26
CA ALA A 327 20.55 -7.37 15.96
C ALA A 327 19.06 -7.09 15.74
N LEU A 328 18.39 -7.91 14.92
CA LEU A 328 16.95 -7.79 14.67
C LEU A 328 16.13 -7.97 15.94
N ASN A 329 16.40 -9.00 16.75
CA ASN A 329 15.66 -9.23 18.00
C ASN A 329 15.89 -8.14 19.06
N THR A 330 16.99 -7.38 18.96
CA THR A 330 17.31 -6.29 19.88
C THR A 330 16.75 -4.95 19.41
N HIS A 331 16.81 -4.68 18.10
CA HIS A 331 16.57 -3.37 17.51
C HIS A 331 15.33 -3.31 16.62
N ALA A 332 14.64 -4.43 16.42
CA ALA A 332 13.34 -4.50 15.76
C ALA A 332 12.28 -5.17 16.64
N LYS A 333 11.03 -4.78 16.44
CA LYS A 333 9.86 -5.38 17.09
C LYS A 333 8.74 -5.50 16.08
N PHE A 334 8.15 -6.69 16.01
CA PHE A 334 6.96 -6.92 15.22
C PHE A 334 5.91 -7.62 16.08
N ILE A 335 4.71 -7.05 16.10
CA ILE A 335 3.62 -7.47 16.99
C ILE A 335 2.33 -7.53 16.18
N ALA A 336 1.67 -8.68 16.18
CA ALA A 336 0.27 -8.80 15.78
C ALA A 336 -0.62 -8.61 17.02
N MET A 337 -1.66 -7.79 16.91
CA MET A 337 -2.53 -7.44 18.02
C MET A 337 -3.98 -7.21 17.56
N ARG A 338 -4.92 -7.35 18.49
CA ARG A 338 -6.32 -6.99 18.26
C ARG A 338 -6.50 -5.50 18.45
N LYS A 339 -7.21 -4.85 17.53
CA LYS A 339 -7.51 -3.41 17.58
C LYS A 339 -8.43 -3.05 18.73
N ASN A 340 -9.45 -3.88 19.00
CA ASN A 340 -10.55 -3.52 19.90
C ASN A 340 -10.09 -3.32 21.36
N ASP A 341 -9.07 -4.05 21.80
CA ASP A 341 -8.56 -4.00 23.18
C ASP A 341 -7.03 -3.89 23.27
N ASN A 342 -6.33 -3.74 22.14
CA ASN A 342 -4.87 -3.68 22.05
C ASN A 342 -4.14 -4.91 22.65
N SER A 343 -4.81 -6.06 22.74
CA SER A 343 -4.20 -7.30 23.24
C SER A 343 -3.30 -7.95 22.18
N VAL A 344 -2.14 -8.46 22.61
CA VAL A 344 -1.17 -9.12 21.71
C VAL A 344 -1.68 -10.50 21.29
N ILE A 345 -1.65 -10.76 19.98
CA ILE A 345 -1.88 -12.07 19.36
C ILE A 345 -0.58 -12.86 19.37
N ALA A 346 0.44 -12.30 18.71
CA ALA A 346 1.77 -12.91 18.60
C ALA A 346 2.85 -11.84 18.44
N LYS A 347 4.07 -12.15 18.88
CA LYS A 347 5.28 -11.37 18.60
C LYS A 347 6.15 -12.15 17.61
N ILE A 348 6.94 -11.46 16.80
CA ILE A 348 7.93 -12.12 15.93
C ILE A 348 9.31 -12.07 16.60
N ILE A 349 10.01 -13.20 16.56
CA ILE A 349 11.45 -13.28 16.80
C ILE A 349 12.12 -13.84 15.55
N PHE A 350 13.38 -13.48 15.30
CA PHE A 350 14.18 -14.04 14.22
C PHE A 350 15.09 -15.13 14.77
N VAL A 351 15.09 -16.29 14.13
CA VAL A 351 15.91 -17.43 14.49
C VAL A 351 16.89 -17.72 13.35
N PRO A 352 18.19 -17.84 13.62
CA PRO A 352 19.16 -18.23 12.59
C PRO A 352 19.03 -19.73 12.31
N ILE A 353 18.79 -20.07 11.05
CA ILE A 353 18.69 -21.44 10.53
C ILE A 353 19.86 -21.72 9.60
N SER A 354 20.34 -22.97 9.60
CA SER A 354 21.18 -23.49 8.53
C SER A 354 20.54 -24.71 7.87
N ASP A 355 20.60 -24.75 6.55
CA ASP A 355 20.11 -25.85 5.73
C ASP A 355 21.24 -26.38 4.85
N ARG A 356 21.43 -27.71 4.81
CA ARG A 356 22.53 -28.33 4.08
C ARG A 356 21.97 -29.04 2.85
N GLU A 357 22.19 -28.44 1.70
CA GLU A 357 21.81 -29.01 0.42
C GLU A 357 22.99 -29.74 -0.21
N CYS A 358 22.76 -30.96 -0.70
CA CYS A 358 23.75 -31.74 -1.41
C CYS A 358 23.21 -32.14 -2.79
N TYR A 359 24.00 -31.89 -3.83
CA TYR A 359 23.70 -32.31 -5.20
C TYR A 359 24.85 -33.11 -5.78
N SER A 360 24.55 -34.07 -6.65
CA SER A 360 25.55 -34.85 -7.36
C SER A 360 25.81 -34.24 -8.73
N ASN A 361 27.07 -33.96 -9.06
CA ASN A 361 27.50 -33.59 -10.41
C ASN A 361 28.51 -34.60 -10.95
N TYR A 362 28.50 -34.80 -12.26
CA TYR A 362 29.49 -35.64 -12.93
C TYR A 362 30.70 -34.78 -13.33
N ASN A 363 31.89 -35.10 -12.81
CA ASN A 363 33.10 -34.30 -13.03
C ASN A 363 33.96 -34.77 -14.22
N GLY A 364 33.43 -35.68 -15.05
CA GLY A 364 34.15 -36.29 -16.17
C GLY A 364 34.64 -37.71 -15.92
N TYR A 365 34.81 -38.11 -14.66
CA TYR A 365 35.28 -39.45 -14.29
C TYR A 365 34.37 -40.17 -13.30
N ASN A 366 33.81 -39.45 -12.32
CA ASN A 366 32.93 -39.99 -11.29
C ASN A 366 31.77 -39.03 -10.99
N TRP A 367 30.68 -39.55 -10.44
CA TRP A 367 29.68 -38.74 -9.77
C TRP A 367 30.24 -38.26 -8.42
N VAL A 368 30.30 -36.95 -8.23
CA VAL A 368 30.78 -36.30 -7.01
C VAL A 368 29.60 -35.64 -6.31
N GLN A 369 29.45 -35.88 -5.01
CA GLN A 369 28.46 -35.20 -4.19
C GLN A 369 29.07 -33.89 -3.67
N ASN A 370 28.46 -32.76 -4.02
CA ASN A 370 28.81 -31.45 -3.49
C ASN A 370 27.73 -31.05 -2.51
N CYS A 371 28.14 -30.55 -1.34
CA CYS A 371 27.22 -30.00 -0.36
C CYS A 371 27.56 -28.55 -0.10
N TYR A 372 26.55 -27.70 0.00
CA TYR A 372 26.66 -26.35 0.54
C TYR A 372 25.72 -26.20 1.73
N THR A 373 25.99 -25.21 2.57
CA THR A 373 25.14 -24.86 3.70
C THR A 373 24.65 -23.44 3.50
N ASP A 374 23.34 -23.29 3.37
CA ASP A 374 22.68 -22.01 3.33
C ASP A 374 22.34 -21.56 4.74
N TYR A 375 22.55 -20.28 4.99
CA TYR A 375 22.22 -19.63 6.25
C TYR A 375 21.18 -18.54 5.98
N TYR A 376 20.08 -18.59 6.71
CA TYR A 376 19.02 -17.61 6.61
C TYR A 376 18.34 -17.39 7.95
N LEU A 377 17.57 -16.31 8.03
CA LEU A 377 16.76 -15.98 9.18
C LEU A 377 15.35 -16.46 8.97
N ASP A 378 14.82 -17.15 9.96
CA ASP A 378 13.43 -17.59 9.96
C ASP A 378 12.64 -16.85 11.05
N PRO A 379 11.62 -16.05 10.67
CA PRO A 379 10.78 -15.36 11.63
C PRO A 379 9.78 -16.34 12.27
N ARG A 380 9.80 -16.41 13.61
CA ARG A 380 8.91 -17.27 14.42
C ARG A 380 7.87 -16.45 15.15
N LEU A 381 6.62 -16.88 15.07
CA LEU A 381 5.49 -16.37 15.84
C LEU A 381 5.57 -16.90 17.27
N VAL A 382 5.58 -16.00 18.26
CA VAL A 382 5.60 -16.31 19.69
C VAL A 382 4.26 -15.94 20.33
N PHE A 383 3.58 -16.94 20.89
CA PHE A 383 2.27 -16.79 21.51
C PHE A 383 2.37 -16.69 23.05
N LYS A 384 1.22 -16.44 23.71
CA LYS A 384 1.12 -16.27 25.17
C LYS A 384 1.67 -17.46 25.96
N ASP A 385 1.45 -18.68 25.47
CA ASP A 385 1.91 -19.93 26.09
C ASP A 385 3.41 -20.19 25.89
N GLY A 386 4.12 -19.29 25.20
CA GLY A 386 5.53 -19.43 24.87
C GLY A 386 5.79 -20.34 23.66
N SER A 387 4.75 -20.91 23.04
CA SER A 387 4.90 -21.69 21.81
C SER A 387 5.46 -20.82 20.69
N LYS A 388 6.28 -21.44 19.85
CA LYS A 388 6.93 -20.83 18.69
C LYS A 388 6.50 -21.58 17.43
N LYS A 389 5.96 -20.88 16.45
CA LYS A 389 5.55 -21.46 15.16
C LYS A 389 6.21 -20.72 14.00
N THR A 390 6.55 -21.41 12.91
CA THR A 390 6.81 -20.74 11.63
C THR A 390 5.52 -20.12 11.11
N PHE A 391 5.63 -19.22 10.14
CA PHE A 391 4.47 -18.76 9.40
C PHE A 391 3.77 -19.91 8.66
N GLU A 392 4.54 -20.79 8.02
CA GLU A 392 4.03 -21.98 7.32
C GLU A 392 3.15 -22.84 8.24
N VAL A 393 3.70 -23.32 9.36
CA VAL A 393 2.95 -24.12 10.36
C VAL A 393 1.73 -23.38 10.93
N PHE A 394 1.77 -22.05 10.99
CA PHE A 394 0.63 -21.27 11.44
C PHE A 394 -0.48 -21.18 10.37
N THR A 395 -0.11 -21.16 9.09
CA THR A 395 -1.04 -21.05 7.96
C THR A 395 -1.43 -22.39 7.33
N ASP A 396 -0.75 -23.49 7.66
CA ASP A 396 -0.98 -24.82 7.08
C ASP A 396 -2.38 -25.38 7.38
N GLU A 397 -2.95 -25.00 8.54
CA GLU A 397 -4.30 -25.40 8.96
C GLU A 397 -5.11 -24.17 9.34
N GLY A 398 -6.28 -23.99 8.69
CA GLY A 398 -7.15 -22.80 8.79
C GLY A 398 -7.08 -21.93 7.53
N PHE A 399 -7.86 -20.84 7.47
CA PHE A 399 -7.88 -19.88 6.35
C PHE A 399 -8.41 -20.41 5.02
N SER A 400 -8.91 -21.66 4.94
CA SER A 400 -9.39 -22.22 3.67
C SER A 400 -10.54 -21.42 3.09
N GLN A 401 -11.47 -20.93 3.92
CA GLN A 401 -12.57 -20.11 3.44
C GLN A 401 -12.08 -18.74 2.97
N LEU A 402 -11.13 -18.14 3.69
CA LEU A 402 -10.51 -16.89 3.25
C LEU A 402 -9.76 -17.05 1.92
N ILE A 403 -9.03 -18.16 1.75
CA ILE A 403 -8.31 -18.47 0.51
C ILE A 403 -9.32 -18.66 -0.63
N ASP A 404 -10.38 -19.44 -0.42
CA ASP A 404 -11.44 -19.63 -1.40
C ASP A 404 -12.14 -18.30 -1.75
N ASP A 405 -12.42 -17.44 -0.77
CA ASP A 405 -13.01 -16.12 -0.99
C ASP A 405 -12.07 -15.19 -1.78
N LEU A 406 -10.76 -15.25 -1.50
CA LEU A 406 -9.74 -14.50 -2.24
C LEU A 406 -9.53 -15.04 -3.65
N ASP A 407 -9.62 -16.35 -3.84
CA ASP A 407 -9.52 -17.00 -5.14
C ASP A 407 -10.80 -16.76 -5.96
N GLU A 408 -11.99 -16.81 -5.37
CA GLU A 408 -13.24 -16.41 -6.04
C GLU A 408 -13.21 -14.92 -6.40
N PHE A 409 -12.68 -14.08 -5.51
CA PHE A 409 -12.42 -12.68 -5.83
C PHE A 409 -11.46 -12.54 -7.01
N ALA A 410 -10.31 -13.22 -6.99
CA ALA A 410 -9.31 -13.16 -8.04
C ALA A 410 -9.79 -13.73 -9.40
N ASN A 411 -10.60 -14.80 -9.38
CA ASN A 411 -11.14 -15.46 -10.57
C ASN A 411 -12.34 -14.75 -11.21
N LYS A 412 -12.85 -13.67 -10.59
CA LYS A 412 -13.86 -12.77 -11.18
C LYS A 412 -13.23 -11.71 -12.11
N PHE A 413 -11.91 -11.75 -12.31
CA PHE A 413 -11.12 -10.89 -13.20
C PHE A 413 -10.41 -11.71 -14.28
#